data_AF-A0A7X0DVG6-F1
#
_entry.id   AF-A0A7X0DVG6-F1
#
_cell.length_a   1.000
_cell.length_b   1.000
_cell.length_c   1.000
_cell.angle_alpha   90.00
_cell.angle_beta   90.00
_cell.angle_gamma   90.00
#
_symmetry.space_group_name_H-M   'P 1'
#
loop_
_entity.id
_entity.type
_entity.pdbx_description
1 polymer ?
#
loop_
_entity_poly.entity_id
_entity_poly.type
_entity_poly.pdbx_seq_one_letter_code
_entity_poly.pdbx_strand_id
1 'polypeptide(L)'
;MKLSKVIVLVVSTFTLAAVANIAIVTWPALSSKSQDPRNKKVGLYTYYRYGVDPRSIVLDMWSLSPDAAMVDVDRVLFDTAEVFKDREYSEIFLAYHGEARFILDGIYFKKLGEERRWQNPVYTIRTLTENVKRTDGGNAFGTWTGGLLGVMNKQMEDHGDFHRQWYLKDL
;
A
#
# COMPACT_ATOMS: atom_id res chain seq x y z
N MET A 1 -38.87 18.43 3.58
CA MET A 1 -38.68 16.98 3.32
C MET A 1 -38.89 16.23 4.64
N LYS A 2 -39.71 15.17 4.71
CA LYS A 2 -39.95 14.42 5.96
C LYS A 2 -38.62 13.80 6.45
N LEU A 3 -38.36 13.83 7.76
CA LEU A 3 -37.13 13.30 8.39
C LEU A 3 -36.79 11.87 7.94
N SER A 4 -37.79 11.02 7.72
CA SER A 4 -37.61 9.66 7.18
C SER A 4 -36.96 9.61 5.80
N LYS A 5 -37.25 10.57 4.91
CA LYS A 5 -36.63 10.65 3.58
C LYS A 5 -35.16 11.06 3.67
N VAL A 6 -34.82 11.93 4.62
CA VAL A 6 -33.42 12.33 4.89
C VAL A 6 -32.62 11.13 5.38
N ILE A 7 -33.16 10.39 6.35
CA ILE A 7 -32.49 9.20 6.90
C ILE A 7 -32.24 8.15 5.80
N VAL A 8 -33.26 7.85 4.98
CA VAL A 8 -33.12 6.89 3.88
C VAL A 8 -32.02 7.34 2.91
N LEU A 9 -32.01 8.61 2.52
CA LEU A 9 -31.00 9.15 1.60
C LEU A 9 -29.57 9.00 2.18
N VAL A 10 -29.38 9.36 3.45
CA VAL A 10 -28.08 9.26 4.13
C VAL A 10 -27.61 7.80 4.16
N VAL A 11 -28.47 6.88 4.61
CA VAL A 11 -28.14 5.45 4.67
C VAL A 11 -27.78 4.92 3.28
N SER A 12 -28.60 5.20 2.27
CA SER A 12 -28.33 4.77 0.89
C SER A 12 -27.00 5.29 0.36
N THR A 13 -26.60 6.51 0.74
CA THR A 13 -25.34 7.11 0.31
C THR A 13 -24.14 6.38 0.92
N PHE A 14 -24.18 6.11 2.24
CA PHE A 14 -23.14 5.33 2.92
C PHE A 14 -23.06 3.90 2.40
N THR A 15 -24.21 3.25 2.16
CA THR A 15 -24.23 1.91 1.57
C THR A 15 -23.60 1.89 0.18
N LEU A 16 -23.92 2.86 -0.67
CA LEU A 16 -23.33 2.94 -2.01
C LEU A 16 -21.82 3.15 -1.94
N ALA A 17 -21.34 4.05 -1.07
CA ALA A 17 -19.92 4.28 -0.87
C ALA A 17 -19.20 3.00 -0.38
N ALA A 18 -19.78 2.28 0.58
CA ALA A 18 -19.23 1.03 1.08
C ALA A 18 -19.16 -0.05 -0.02
N VAL A 19 -20.23 -0.21 -0.81
CA VAL A 19 -20.26 -1.13 -1.94
C VAL A 19 -19.21 -0.76 -2.99
N ALA A 20 -19.07 0.52 -3.30
CA ALA A 20 -18.05 1.00 -4.24
C ALA A 20 -16.63 0.68 -3.75
N ASN A 21 -16.33 0.90 -2.46
CA ASN A 21 -15.02 0.53 -1.89
C ASN A 21 -14.74 -0.96 -2.06
N ILE A 22 -15.70 -1.79 -1.65
CA ILE A 22 -15.55 -3.24 -1.70
C ILE A 22 -15.33 -3.70 -3.13
N ALA A 23 -16.22 -3.31 -4.04
CA ALA A 23 -16.19 -3.79 -5.42
C ALA A 23 -14.97 -3.28 -6.20
N ILE A 24 -14.59 -2.02 -5.98
CA ILE A 24 -13.63 -1.34 -6.85
C ILE A 24 -12.19 -1.51 -6.34
N VAL A 25 -11.96 -1.52 -5.03
CA VAL A 25 -10.59 -1.55 -4.47
C VAL A 25 -10.35 -2.71 -3.50
N THR A 26 -11.25 -3.01 -2.57
CA THR A 26 -10.98 -4.07 -1.57
C THR A 26 -10.95 -5.45 -2.21
N TRP A 27 -11.97 -5.78 -3.01
CA TRP A 27 -12.10 -7.11 -3.62
C TRP A 27 -10.99 -7.42 -4.63
N PRO A 28 -10.62 -6.51 -5.56
CA PRO A 28 -9.48 -6.75 -6.44
C PRO A 28 -8.16 -6.96 -5.69
N ALA A 29 -7.89 -6.17 -4.64
CA ALA A 29 -6.68 -6.33 -3.83
C ALA A 29 -6.66 -7.66 -3.07
N LEU A 30 -7.78 -8.10 -2.49
CA LEU A 30 -7.87 -9.42 -1.84
C LEU A 30 -7.76 -10.56 -2.86
N SER A 31 -8.29 -10.38 -4.07
CA SER A 31 -8.23 -11.37 -5.15
C SER A 31 -6.81 -11.54 -5.70
N SER A 32 -5.92 -10.55 -5.59
CA SER A 32 -4.51 -10.72 -5.95
C SER A 32 -3.83 -11.74 -5.04
N LYS A 33 -4.15 -11.70 -3.75
CA LYS A 33 -3.56 -12.57 -2.73
C LYS A 33 -3.90 -14.04 -2.91
N SER A 34 -5.10 -14.34 -3.40
CA SER A 34 -5.51 -15.72 -3.62
C SER A 34 -4.74 -16.41 -4.75
N GLN A 35 -4.06 -15.65 -5.60
CA GLN A 35 -3.27 -16.18 -6.71
C GLN A 35 -1.89 -16.70 -6.27
N ASP A 36 -1.34 -16.21 -5.15
CA ASP A 36 -0.07 -16.67 -4.59
C ASP A 36 -0.27 -17.14 -3.13
N PRO A 37 -0.18 -18.47 -2.85
CA PRO A 37 -0.37 -19.00 -1.51
C PRO A 37 0.53 -18.39 -0.44
N ARG A 38 1.69 -17.85 -0.81
CA ARG A 38 2.62 -17.19 0.10
C ARG A 38 2.05 -15.85 0.61
N ASN A 39 1.08 -15.23 -0.06
CA ASN A 39 0.45 -13.97 0.37
C ASN A 39 -0.45 -14.14 1.60
N LYS A 40 -0.79 -15.37 2.00
CA LYS A 40 -1.63 -15.66 3.15
C LYS A 40 -1.06 -15.18 4.49
N LYS A 41 0.26 -14.90 4.53
CA LYS A 41 0.95 -14.42 5.72
C LYS A 41 0.65 -12.97 6.09
N VAL A 42 0.03 -12.19 5.19
CA VAL A 42 -0.13 -10.73 5.34
C VAL A 42 -1.59 -10.30 5.12
N GLY A 43 -2.21 -9.74 6.15
CA GLY A 43 -3.55 -9.17 6.15
C GLY A 43 -3.59 -7.70 5.75
N LEU A 44 -3.20 -7.38 4.52
CA LEU A 44 -3.40 -6.06 3.88
C LEU A 44 -4.83 -5.87 3.31
N TYR A 45 -5.51 -4.78 3.63
CA TYR A 45 -6.80 -4.39 3.09
C TYR A 45 -6.69 -3.07 2.34
N THR A 46 -7.43 -2.94 1.23
CA THR A 46 -7.42 -1.72 0.42
C THR A 46 -8.77 -1.03 0.41
N TYR A 47 -8.78 0.27 0.64
CA TYR A 47 -9.98 1.11 0.59
C TYR A 47 -9.63 2.54 0.12
N TYR A 48 -10.62 3.30 -0.33
CA TYR A 48 -10.43 4.71 -0.66
C TYR A 48 -10.13 5.53 0.59
N ARG A 49 -9.30 6.56 0.48
CA ARG A 49 -9.05 7.45 1.62
C ARG A 49 -10.36 8.07 2.12
N TYR A 50 -10.56 8.04 3.44
CA TYR A 50 -11.83 8.41 4.11
C TYR A 50 -13.06 7.60 3.65
N GLY A 51 -12.85 6.49 2.94
CA GLY A 51 -13.89 5.68 2.32
C GLY A 51 -14.55 6.32 1.10
N VAL A 52 -14.09 7.49 0.61
CA VAL A 52 -14.80 8.22 -0.46
C VAL A 52 -13.93 8.97 -1.45
N ASP A 53 -12.65 9.26 -1.19
CA ASP A 53 -11.79 9.95 -2.15
C ASP A 53 -11.25 8.97 -3.20
N PRO A 54 -11.73 9.00 -4.46
CA PRO A 54 -11.31 8.03 -5.47
C PRO A 54 -9.88 8.25 -5.96
N ARG A 55 -9.26 9.39 -5.64
CA ARG A 55 -7.91 9.73 -6.09
C ARG A 55 -6.83 9.06 -5.25
N SER A 56 -7.17 8.58 -4.05
CA SER A 56 -6.19 8.01 -3.14
C SER A 56 -6.71 6.72 -2.52
N ILE A 57 -5.86 5.71 -2.45
CA ILE A 57 -6.18 4.46 -1.76
C ILE A 57 -5.27 4.27 -0.54
N VAL A 58 -5.77 3.53 0.44
CA VAL A 58 -5.05 3.11 1.63
C VAL A 58 -4.76 1.62 1.49
N LEU A 59 -3.51 1.23 1.68
CA LEU A 59 -3.04 -0.13 1.86
C LEU A 59 -2.78 -0.34 3.34
N ASP A 60 -3.77 -0.91 4.02
CA ASP A 60 -3.82 -0.98 5.48
C ASP A 60 -3.53 -2.38 5.97
N MET A 61 -2.44 -2.56 6.70
CA MET A 61 -2.06 -3.85 7.23
C MET A 61 -2.68 -4.07 8.62
N TRP A 62 -3.38 -5.21 8.76
CA TRP A 62 -4.15 -5.58 9.95
C TRP A 62 -3.68 -6.88 10.60
N SER A 63 -2.93 -7.70 9.88
CA SER A 63 -2.38 -8.93 10.46
C SER A 63 -1.12 -9.37 9.75
N LEU A 64 -0.27 -10.05 10.50
CA LEU A 64 0.96 -10.66 10.03
C LEU A 64 1.14 -12.01 10.72
N SER A 65 1.47 -13.05 9.96
CA SER A 65 1.84 -14.34 10.56
C SER A 65 3.16 -14.22 11.33
N PRO A 66 3.35 -14.94 12.46
CA PRO A 66 4.58 -14.87 13.25
C PRO A 66 5.87 -15.22 12.49
N ASP A 67 5.75 -15.99 11.41
CA ASP A 67 6.85 -16.43 10.55
C ASP A 67 6.94 -15.64 9.22
N ALA A 68 6.23 -14.51 9.12
CA ALA A 68 6.29 -13.65 7.95
C ALA A 68 7.60 -12.85 7.91
N ALA A 69 8.22 -12.76 6.74
CA ALA A 69 9.39 -11.93 6.51
C ALA A 69 9.00 -10.60 5.86
N MET A 70 9.88 -9.59 5.89
CA MET A 70 9.70 -8.31 5.20
C MET A 70 9.38 -8.49 3.70
N VAL A 71 10.03 -9.47 3.06
CA VAL A 71 9.80 -9.81 1.65
C VAL A 71 8.38 -10.33 1.37
N ASP A 72 7.70 -10.89 2.37
CA ASP A 72 6.29 -11.28 2.23
C ASP A 72 5.39 -10.04 2.15
N VAL A 73 5.70 -9.00 2.94
CA VAL A 73 5.00 -7.71 2.91
C VAL A 73 5.30 -6.97 1.61
N ASP A 74 6.57 -6.92 1.18
CA ASP A 74 6.96 -6.33 -0.11
C ASP A 74 6.21 -6.99 -1.28
N ARG A 75 6.15 -8.33 -1.29
CA ARG A 75 5.45 -9.09 -2.33
C ARG A 75 3.97 -8.77 -2.37
N VAL A 76 3.30 -8.70 -1.23
CA VAL A 76 1.88 -8.33 -1.16
C VAL A 76 1.65 -6.90 -1.62
N LEU A 77 2.53 -5.97 -1.27
CA LEU A 77 2.50 -4.60 -1.77
C LEU A 77 2.61 -4.56 -3.30
N PHE A 78 3.59 -5.27 -3.88
CA PHE A 78 3.82 -5.27 -5.33
C PHE A 78 2.74 -6.03 -6.12
N ASP A 79 2.21 -7.13 -5.57
CA ASP A 79 1.08 -7.86 -6.17
C ASP A 79 -0.20 -7.01 -6.15
N THR A 80 -0.39 -6.21 -5.10
CA THR A 80 -1.48 -5.24 -5.02
C THR A 80 -1.29 -4.12 -6.04
N ALA A 81 -0.06 -3.63 -6.22
CA ALA A 81 0.27 -2.65 -7.25
C ALA A 81 -0.03 -3.17 -8.67
N GLU A 82 0.29 -4.43 -8.96
CA GLU A 82 0.01 -5.05 -10.26
C GLU A 82 -1.48 -5.05 -10.62
N VAL A 83 -2.35 -5.32 -9.64
CA VAL A 83 -3.81 -5.29 -9.85
C VAL A 83 -4.33 -3.90 -10.22
N PHE A 84 -3.65 -2.86 -9.74
CA PHE A 84 -4.07 -1.47 -9.95
C PHE A 84 -3.26 -0.71 -11.00
N LYS A 85 -2.36 -1.36 -11.73
CA LYS A 85 -1.47 -0.73 -12.71
C LYS A 85 -2.21 0.04 -13.82
N ASP A 86 -3.43 -0.38 -14.17
CA ASP A 86 -4.24 0.26 -15.20
C ASP A 86 -5.09 1.42 -14.66
N ARG A 87 -4.87 1.84 -13.41
CA ARG A 87 -5.57 2.93 -12.75
C ARG A 87 -4.63 4.05 -12.33
N GLU A 88 -5.20 5.23 -12.15
CA GLU A 88 -4.47 6.41 -11.72
C GLU A 88 -4.94 6.84 -10.34
N TYR A 89 -3.98 6.88 -9.42
CA TYR A 89 -4.15 7.46 -8.10
C TYR A 89 -3.12 8.58 -7.96
N SER A 90 -3.43 9.58 -7.15
CA SER A 90 -2.49 10.62 -6.75
C SER A 90 -1.57 10.12 -5.64
N GLU A 91 -2.14 9.42 -4.65
CA GLU A 91 -1.42 9.00 -3.45
C GLU A 91 -1.85 7.61 -3.01
N ILE A 92 -0.89 6.85 -2.49
CA ILE A 92 -1.12 5.56 -1.86
C ILE A 92 -0.66 5.65 -0.42
N PHE A 93 -1.58 5.49 0.52
CA PHE A 93 -1.29 5.53 1.94
C PHE A 93 -0.90 4.13 2.41
N LEU A 94 0.25 3.99 3.02
CA LEU A 94 0.66 2.75 3.69
C LEU A 94 0.28 2.89 5.17
N ALA A 95 -0.68 2.10 5.61
CA ALA A 95 -1.24 2.18 6.96
C ALA A 95 -1.01 0.88 7.74
N TYR A 96 -1.08 1.00 9.06
CA TYR A 96 -1.12 -0.11 9.99
C TYR A 96 -2.24 0.14 10.99
N HIS A 97 -3.21 -0.78 11.06
CA HIS A 97 -4.39 -0.67 11.93
C HIS A 97 -5.15 0.66 11.78
N GLY A 98 -5.28 1.14 10.54
CA GLY A 98 -5.98 2.38 10.20
C GLY A 98 -5.16 3.66 10.39
N GLU A 99 -3.93 3.58 10.90
CA GLU A 99 -3.04 4.74 11.02
C GLU A 99 -2.08 4.80 9.82
N ALA A 100 -2.18 5.87 9.02
CA ALA A 100 -1.25 6.11 7.92
C ALA A 100 0.16 6.38 8.46
N ARG A 101 1.14 5.61 7.98
CA ARG A 101 2.56 5.73 8.34
C ARG A 101 3.37 6.39 7.23
N PHE A 102 3.07 6.03 5.98
CA PHE A 102 3.78 6.53 4.81
C PHE A 102 2.85 6.79 3.64
N ILE A 103 3.38 7.48 2.63
CA ILE A 103 2.74 7.77 1.35
C ILE A 103 3.69 7.33 0.24
N LEU A 104 3.16 6.65 -0.78
CA LEU A 104 3.81 6.52 -2.09
C LEU A 104 3.10 7.43 -3.09
N ASP A 105 3.88 8.00 -4.00
CA ASP A 105 3.32 8.68 -5.17
C ASP A 105 2.57 7.66 -6.04
N GLY A 106 1.37 8.00 -6.49
CA GLY A 106 0.57 7.07 -7.29
C GLY A 106 1.21 6.74 -8.65
N ILE A 107 2.03 7.64 -9.23
CA ILE A 107 2.82 7.36 -10.43
C ILE A 107 3.84 6.26 -10.13
N TYR A 108 4.53 6.35 -9.00
CA TYR A 108 5.50 5.35 -8.59
C TYR A 108 4.82 4.00 -8.27
N PHE A 109 3.67 4.02 -7.61
CA PHE A 109 2.90 2.79 -7.35
C PHE A 109 2.43 2.11 -8.64
N LYS A 110 1.97 2.88 -9.62
CA LYS A 110 1.63 2.36 -10.95
C LYS A 110 2.85 1.68 -11.59
N LYS A 111 4.02 2.35 -11.55
CA LYS A 111 5.29 1.78 -12.03
C LYS A 111 5.59 0.43 -11.36
N LEU A 112 5.45 0.32 -10.03
CA LEU A 112 5.63 -0.96 -9.32
C LEU A 112 4.75 -2.09 -9.90
N GLY A 113 3.50 -1.77 -10.21
CA GLY A 113 2.55 -2.73 -10.79
C GLY A 113 2.87 -3.13 -12.23
N GLU A 114 3.31 -2.17 -13.06
CA GLU A 114 3.73 -2.43 -14.45
C GLU A 114 5.02 -3.25 -14.52
N GLU A 115 5.94 -3.00 -13.59
CA GLU A 115 7.24 -3.65 -13.50
C GLU A 115 7.20 -5.04 -12.85
N ARG A 116 6.11 -5.37 -12.14
CA ARG A 116 5.99 -6.56 -11.28
C ARG A 116 6.42 -7.89 -11.93
N ARG A 117 6.18 -8.06 -13.23
CA ARG A 117 6.42 -9.33 -13.95
C ARG A 117 7.83 -9.49 -14.50
N TRP A 118 8.56 -8.39 -14.73
CA TRP A 118 9.81 -8.43 -15.49
C TRP A 118 10.98 -7.75 -14.80
N GLN A 119 10.72 -6.80 -13.89
CA GLN A 119 11.75 -6.16 -13.10
C GLN A 119 12.32 -7.10 -12.04
N ASN A 120 13.61 -6.96 -11.73
CA ASN A 120 14.25 -7.71 -10.67
C ASN A 120 13.71 -7.25 -9.30
N PRO A 121 13.08 -8.14 -8.49
CA PRO A 121 12.55 -7.75 -7.18
C PRO A 121 13.60 -7.18 -6.22
N VAL A 122 14.86 -7.63 -6.30
CA VAL A 122 15.97 -7.11 -5.48
C VAL A 122 16.31 -5.66 -5.88
N TYR A 123 16.11 -5.30 -7.14
CA TYR A 123 16.24 -3.91 -7.58
C TYR A 123 15.08 -3.04 -7.08
N THR A 124 13.85 -3.54 -7.18
CA THR A 124 12.69 -2.83 -6.66
C THR A 124 12.82 -2.58 -5.15
N ILE A 125 13.16 -3.62 -4.38
CA ILE A 125 13.34 -3.54 -2.92
C ILE A 125 14.38 -2.50 -2.54
N ARG A 126 15.57 -2.51 -3.17
CA ARG A 126 16.66 -1.59 -2.79
C ARG A 126 16.33 -0.12 -3.08
N THR A 127 15.48 0.15 -4.07
CA THR A 127 15.14 1.52 -4.50
C THR A 127 13.78 1.99 -4.00
N LEU A 128 13.04 1.12 -3.30
CA LEU A 128 11.67 1.40 -2.83
C LEU A 128 11.63 2.63 -1.92
N THR A 129 12.49 2.65 -0.92
CA THR A 129 12.48 3.62 0.17
C THR A 129 12.76 5.06 -0.28
N GLU A 130 13.51 5.23 -1.38
CA GLU A 130 13.76 6.54 -2.00
C GLU A 130 12.47 7.20 -2.52
N ASN A 131 11.39 6.43 -2.72
CA ASN A 131 10.08 6.91 -3.18
C ASN A 131 9.03 6.95 -2.07
N VAL A 132 9.42 6.62 -0.83
CA VAL A 132 8.54 6.64 0.34
C VAL A 132 8.56 8.04 0.94
N LYS A 133 7.38 8.62 1.11
CA LYS A 133 7.14 9.89 1.78
C LYS A 133 6.53 9.66 3.16
N ARG A 134 6.81 10.58 4.09
CA ARG A 134 6.09 10.69 5.36
C ARG A 134 4.70 11.28 5.09
N THR A 135 3.82 11.22 6.10
CA THR A 135 2.46 11.75 6.00
C THR A 135 2.40 13.28 5.90
N ASP A 136 3.49 13.98 6.21
CA ASP A 136 3.67 15.42 5.96
C ASP A 136 4.07 15.74 4.49
N GLY A 137 4.26 14.72 3.66
CA GLY A 137 4.65 14.84 2.25
C GLY A 137 6.16 14.92 2.00
N GLY A 138 6.98 15.06 3.05
CA GLY A 138 8.44 15.03 2.94
C GLY A 138 8.96 13.63 2.69
N ASN A 139 10.16 13.50 2.09
CA ASN A 139 10.79 12.19 1.90
C ASN A 139 11.03 11.51 3.26
N ALA A 140 10.69 10.23 3.36
CA ALA A 140 10.94 9.44 4.56
C ALA A 140 12.39 8.96 4.64
N PHE A 141 12.99 8.69 3.48
CA PHE A 141 14.37 8.23 3.34
C PHE A 141 15.12 9.10 2.33
N GLY A 142 16.44 9.10 2.43
CA GLY A 142 17.31 9.83 1.50
C GLY A 142 17.59 9.03 0.23
N THR A 143 18.38 9.63 -0.66
CA THR A 143 19.01 8.92 -1.79
C THR A 143 20.50 8.81 -1.51
N TRP A 144 21.09 7.66 -1.82
CA TRP A 144 22.51 7.41 -1.56
C TRP A 144 23.34 7.52 -2.83
N THR A 145 24.49 8.18 -2.72
CA THR A 145 25.47 8.31 -3.80
C THR A 145 26.83 7.79 -3.36
N GLY A 146 27.60 7.20 -4.28
CA GLY A 146 28.94 6.69 -3.99
C GLY A 146 29.21 5.35 -4.68
N GLY A 147 30.11 4.55 -4.10
CA GLY A 147 30.42 3.21 -4.60
C GLY A 147 29.24 2.25 -4.45
N LEU A 148 29.05 1.37 -5.45
CA LEU A 148 27.88 0.48 -5.56
C LEU A 148 27.60 -0.33 -4.28
N LEU A 149 28.62 -0.94 -3.68
CA LEU A 149 28.47 -1.74 -2.46
C LEU A 149 28.00 -0.90 -1.27
N GLY A 150 28.52 0.32 -1.11
CA GLY A 150 28.12 1.22 -0.04
C GLY A 150 26.69 1.72 -0.20
N VAL A 151 26.32 2.12 -1.42
CA VAL A 151 24.96 2.52 -1.78
C VAL A 151 23.97 1.39 -1.51
N MET A 152 24.27 0.18 -1.98
CA MET A 152 23.40 -0.98 -1.76
C MET A 152 23.24 -1.31 -0.28
N ASN A 153 24.31 -1.24 0.51
CA ASN A 153 24.22 -1.50 1.95
C ASN A 153 23.28 -0.50 2.63
N LYS A 154 23.40 0.80 2.31
CA LYS A 154 22.52 1.84 2.86
C LYS A 154 21.06 1.71 2.41
N GLN A 155 20.83 1.36 1.16
CA GLN A 155 19.49 1.06 0.65
C GLN A 155 18.82 -0.11 1.39
N MET A 156 19.59 -1.15 1.72
CA MET A 156 19.06 -2.29 2.50
C MET A 156 18.84 -1.94 3.97
N GLU A 157 19.67 -1.08 4.57
CA GLU A 157 19.42 -0.51 5.91
C GLU A 157 18.09 0.26 5.92
N ASP A 158 17.89 1.17 4.95
CA ASP A 158 16.65 1.94 4.81
C ASP A 158 15.43 1.02 4.60
N HIS A 159 15.57 -0.03 3.80
CA HIS A 159 14.49 -1.01 3.59
C HIS A 159 14.09 -1.70 4.90
N GLY A 160 15.06 -2.10 5.72
CA GLY A 160 14.79 -2.65 7.05
C GLY A 160 14.09 -1.65 7.96
N ASP A 161 14.53 -0.39 7.94
CA ASP A 161 13.93 0.69 8.74
C ASP A 161 12.55 1.11 8.25
N PHE A 162 12.27 1.01 6.96
CA PHE A 162 10.94 1.19 6.38
C PHE A 162 9.94 0.20 6.97
N HIS A 163 10.25 -1.11 6.95
CA HIS A 163 9.39 -2.14 7.55
C HIS A 163 9.28 -1.95 9.07
N ARG A 164 10.38 -1.55 9.74
CA ARG A 164 10.37 -1.23 11.17
C ARG A 164 9.37 -0.14 11.51
N GLN A 165 9.42 0.97 10.77
CA GLN A 165 8.59 2.14 11.02
C GLN A 165 7.15 1.98 10.55
N TRP A 166 6.90 1.15 9.53
CA TRP A 166 5.56 0.89 9.03
C TRP A 166 4.77 0.01 10.00
N TYR A 167 5.35 -1.07 10.54
CA TYR A 167 4.58 -1.98 11.40
C TYR A 167 5.38 -2.74 12.46
N LEU A 168 6.66 -3.11 12.24
CA LEU A 168 7.34 -4.04 13.17
C LEU A 168 7.54 -3.46 14.57
N LYS A 169 7.68 -2.14 14.70
CA LYS A 169 7.83 -1.49 16.02
C LYS A 169 6.56 -1.59 16.89
N ASP A 170 5.42 -1.87 16.27
CA ASP A 170 4.09 -1.91 16.89
C ASP A 170 3.52 -3.35 16.95
N LEU A 171 4.31 -4.38 16.62
CA LEU A 171 4.01 -5.80 16.83
C LEU A 171 4.38 -6.24 18.25
#